data_AF-A0A972DIH0-F1
#
_entry.id   AF-A0A972DIH0-F1
#
_cell.length_a   1.000
_cell.length_b   1.000
_cell.length_c   1.000
_cell.angle_alpha   90.00
_cell.angle_beta   90.00
_cell.angle_gamma   90.00
#
_symmetry.space_group_name_H-M   'P 1'
#
loop_
_entity.id
_entity.type
_entity.pdbx_description
1 polymer ?
#
loop_
_entity_poly.entity_id
_entity_poly.type
_entity_poly.pdbx_seq_one_letter_code
_entity_poly.pdbx_strand_id
1 'polypeptide(L)' 'MRFNYTKKNVDVHQAAKDMIEKKLSKLDKFFKDDTEINVTVSKIRSQMNLEVT' A
#
# COMPACT_ATOMS: atom_id res chain seq x y z
N MET A 1 5.54 4.78 10.69
CA MET A 1 4.61 3.73 10.21
C MET A 1 5.41 2.54 9.67
N ARG A 2 4.92 1.30 9.82
CA ARG A 2 5.55 0.09 9.23
C ARG A 2 4.71 -0.43 8.07
N PHE A 3 5.27 -0.49 6.86
CA PHE A 3 4.54 -0.93 5.67
C PHE A 3 4.78 -2.41 5.36
N ASN A 4 3.70 -3.20 5.39
CA ASN A 4 3.69 -4.59 4.95
C ASN A 4 3.00 -4.69 3.59
N TYR A 5 3.74 -5.08 2.56
CA TYR A 5 3.19 -5.23 1.20
C TYR A 5 2.88 -6.69 0.90
N THR A 6 1.60 -6.99 0.72
CA THR A 6 1.13 -8.31 0.29
C THR A 6 0.74 -8.26 -1.18
N LYS A 7 1.37 -9.10 -2.01
CA LYS A 7 1.04 -9.24 -3.44
C LYS A 7 0.17 -10.48 -3.66
N LYS A 8 -0.95 -10.34 -4.37
CA LYS A 8 -1.74 -11.47 -4.86
C LYS A 8 -1.93 -11.39 -6.36
N ASN A 9 -1.30 -12.31 -7.10
CA ASN A 9 -1.48 -12.45 -8.55
C ASN A 9 -1.03 -11.24 -9.40
N VAL A 10 -0.15 -10.38 -8.86
CA VAL A 10 0.36 -9.19 -9.56
C VAL A 10 1.76 -8.83 -9.08
N ASP A 11 2.62 -8.38 -10.00
CA ASP A 11 3.87 -7.73 -9.63
C ASP A 11 3.64 -6.23 -9.42
N VAL A 12 3.88 -5.79 -8.19
CA VAL A 12 3.76 -4.38 -7.83
C VAL A 12 5.01 -3.67 -8.31
N HIS A 13 4.88 -2.85 -9.35
CA HIS A 13 5.95 -1.99 -9.84
C HIS A 13 6.41 -0.99 -8.78
N GLN A 14 7.69 -0.64 -8.81
CA GLN A 14 8.30 0.32 -7.88
C GLN A 14 7.56 1.66 -7.87
N ALA A 15 7.17 2.16 -9.04
CA ALA A 15 6.40 3.41 -9.15
C ALA A 15 5.06 3.38 -8.40
N ALA A 16 4.41 2.22 -8.29
CA ALA A 16 3.18 2.09 -7.53
C ALA A 16 3.44 2.18 -6.02
N LYS A 17 4.53 1.59 -5.53
CA LYS A 17 4.95 1.70 -4.12
C LYS A 17 5.26 3.15 -3.75
N ASP A 18 6.06 3.83 -4.56
CA ASP A 18 6.44 5.23 -4.32
C ASP A 18 5.20 6.13 -4.27
N MET A 19 4.20 5.86 -5.12
CA MET A 19 2.95 6.62 -5.14
C MET A 19 2.08 6.36 -3.90
N ILE A 20 2.07 5.12 -3.40
CA ILE A 20 1.35 4.74 -2.17
C ILE A 20 2.02 5.39 -0.96
N GLU A 21 3.34 5.28 -0.82
CA GLU A 21 4.10 5.94 0.25
C GLU A 21 3.90 7.45 0.25
N LYS A 22 3.95 8.11 -0.93
CA LYS A 22 3.71 9.55 -1.03
C LYS A 22 2.31 9.97 -0.59
N LYS A 23 1.29 9.12 -0.81
CA LYS A 23 -0.07 9.38 -0.33
C LYS A 23 -0.18 9.18 1.17
N LEU A 24 0.39 8.09 1.70
CA LEU A 24 0.34 7.74 3.12
C LEU A 24 1.18 8.69 3.97
N SER A 25 2.28 9.22 3.43
CA SER A 25 3.10 10.25 4.07
C SER A 25 2.34 11.57 4.33
N LYS A 26 1.28 11.87 3.56
CA LYS A 26 0.39 13.01 3.87
C LYS A 26 -0.49 12.76 5.09
N LEU A 27 -0.75 11.49 5.37
CA LEU A 27 -1.56 11.05 6.50
C LEU A 27 -0.72 10.80 7.75
N ASP A 28 0.61 10.75 7.63
CA ASP A 28 1.57 10.50 8.70
C ASP A 28 1.30 11.35 9.96
N LYS A 29 0.97 12.64 9.77
CA LYS A 29 0.61 13.57 10.86
C LYS A 29 -0.64 13.20 11.68
N PHE A 30 -1.45 12.26 11.21
CA PHE A 30 -2.69 11.80 11.86
C PHE A 30 -2.53 10.45 12.57
N PHE A 31 -1.42 9.76 12.36
CA PHE A 31 -1.16 8.44 12.92
C PHE A 31 0.09 8.46 13.79
N LYS A 32 0.29 7.40 14.58
CA LYS A 32 1.49 7.25 15.41
C LYS A 32 2.59 6.57 14.62
N ASP A 33 3.85 6.86 14.94
CA ASP A 33 5.02 6.26 14.27
C ASP A 33 5.03 4.73 14.27
N ASP A 34 4.42 4.10 15.27
CA ASP A 34 4.36 2.64 15.40
C ASP A 34 3.11 2.01 14.73
N THR A 35 2.32 2.78 13.98
CA THR A 35 1.18 2.22 13.25
C THR A 35 1.65 1.28 12.13
N GLU A 36 1.17 0.04 12.18
CA GLU A 36 1.35 -0.96 11.13
C GLU A 36 0.33 -0.73 10.02
N ILE A 37 0.81 -0.71 8.78
CA ILE A 37 -0.01 -0.50 7.59
C ILE A 37 0.16 -1.71 6.69
N ASN A 38 -0.94 -2.38 6.40
CA ASN A 38 -0.98 -3.54 5.53
C ASN A 38 -1.53 -3.12 4.18
N VAL A 39 -0.68 -3.16 3.16
CA VAL A 39 -1.04 -2.84 1.78
C VAL A 39 -1.18 -4.13 1.00
N THR A 40 -2.40 -4.49 0.65
CA THR A 40 -2.68 -5.65 -0.20
C THR A 40 -3.01 -5.19 -1.62
N VAL A 41 -2.20 -5.64 -2.58
CA VAL A 41 -2.46 -5.41 -4.00
C VAL A 41 -2.84 -6.72 -4.65
N SER A 42 -4.01 -6.77 -5.26
CA SER A 42 -4.50 -7.94 -5.97
C SER A 42 -5.02 -7.58 -7.35
N LYS A 43 -4.83 -8.48 -8.32
CA LYS A 43 -5.39 -8.32 -9.66
C LYS A 43 -6.33 -9.47 -9.97
N ILE A 44 -7.59 -9.15 -10.24
CA ILE A 44 -8.62 -10.11 -10.63
C ILE A 44 -9.02 -9.80 -12.07
N ARG A 45 -8.55 -10.62 -13.01
CA ARG A 45 -8.71 -10.41 -14.45
C ARG A 45 -8.14 -9.04 -14.89
N SER A 46 -9.01 -8.07 -15.20
CA SER A 46 -8.62 -6.71 -15.59
C SER A 46 -8.67 -5.72 -14.42
N GLN A 47 -9.32 -6.07 -13.31
CA GLN A 47 -9.44 -5.16 -12.17
C GLN A 47 -8.24 -5.28 -11.23
N MET A 48 -7.74 -4.13 -10.81
CA MET A 48 -6.68 -4.01 -9.82
C MET A 48 -7.29 -3.45 -8.54
N ASN A 49 -7.25 -4.25 -7.49
CA ASN A 49 -7.76 -3.91 -6.18
C ASN A 49 -6.58 -3.56 -5.27
N LEU A 50 -6.70 -2.44 -4.57
CA LEU A 50 -5.74 -1.98 -3.58
C LEU A 50 -6.48 -1.77 -2.28
N GLU A 51 -6.09 -2.52 -1.27
CA GLU A 51 -6.63 -2.47 0.08
C GLU A 51 -5.52 -2.00 1.02
N VAL A 52 -5.85 -1.07 1.91
CA VAL A 52 -4.95 -0.53 2.93
C VAL A 52 -5.67 -0.64 4.26
N THR A 53 -5.07 -1.35 5.21
CA THR A 53 -5.58 -1.54 6.58
C THR A 53 -4.56 -1.04 7.58
#